data_AF-A0A7S3AUS3-F1
#
_entry.id   AF-A0A7S3AUS3-F1
#
_cell.length_a   1.000
_cell.length_b   1.000
_cell.length_c   1.000
_cell.angle_alpha   90.00
_cell.angle_beta   90.00
_cell.angle_gamma   90.00
#
_symmetry.space_group_name_H-M   'P 1'
#
loop_
_entity.id
_entity.type
_entity.pdbx_description
1 polymer ?
#
loop_
_entity_poly.entity_id
_entity_poly.type
_entity_poly.pdbx_seq_one_letter_code
_entity_poly.pdbx_strand_id
1 'polypeptide(L)'
;EGKNHRPFLGVIESSKIKGSNVVYQVVDAAGSKHSVASKYLHCAFPASPMTKPNTPTSEVLAPYVSVARCKSTELGIDLEMLDLAWEVLAEEEPASLSSTAIVSYIDESLVEAEGPEQYRVFRLLTSDLGQIFFSTLHAHDYMHREYKPKSAMAVAASKESWCQSVAEGLDTGSPEWCFV
;
A
#
# COMPACT_ATOMS: atom_id res chain seq x y z
N GLU A 1 6.79 -12.10 -25.19
CA GLU A 1 6.03 -10.88 -24.91
C GLU A 1 5.42 -10.98 -23.52
N GLY A 2 5.98 -10.26 -22.54
CA GLY A 2 5.43 -10.22 -21.19
C GLY A 2 4.11 -9.46 -21.24
N LYS A 3 2.98 -10.15 -21.09
CA LYS A 3 1.70 -9.48 -20.84
C LYS A 3 1.86 -8.73 -19.53
N ASN A 4 2.05 -7.41 -19.60
CA ASN A 4 1.95 -6.52 -18.46
C ASN A 4 0.52 -6.60 -17.94
N HIS A 5 0.27 -7.55 -17.05
CA HIS A 5 -1.00 -7.69 -16.36
C HIS A 5 -1.14 -6.47 -15.46
N ARG A 6 -2.06 -5.57 -15.83
CA ARG A 6 -2.40 -4.43 -14.96
C ARG A 6 -2.95 -4.97 -13.64
N PRO A 7 -2.55 -4.39 -12.50
CA PRO A 7 -3.14 -4.75 -11.22
C PRO A 7 -4.65 -4.49 -11.26
N PHE A 8 -5.42 -5.35 -10.60
CA PHE A 8 -6.88 -5.23 -10.50
C PHE A 8 -7.34 -5.59 -9.09
N LEU A 9 -8.52 -5.10 -8.73
CA LEU A 9 -9.19 -5.42 -7.47
C LEU A 9 -10.21 -6.52 -7.69
N GLY A 10 -10.35 -7.42 -6.72
CA GLY A 10 -11.34 -8.48 -6.79
C GLY A 10 -11.60 -9.15 -5.45
N VAL A 11 -12.70 -9.90 -5.38
CA VAL A 11 -13.11 -10.71 -4.22
C VAL A 11 -12.63 -12.14 -4.44
N ILE A 12 -11.95 -12.71 -3.44
CA ILE A 12 -11.55 -14.12 -3.44
C ILE A 12 -12.79 -14.97 -3.09
N GLU A 13 -13.32 -15.72 -4.05
CA GLU A 13 -14.47 -16.61 -3.83
C GLU A 13 -14.06 -18.00 -3.33
N SER A 14 -12.93 -18.51 -3.81
CA SER A 14 -12.44 -19.84 -3.48
C SER A 14 -10.95 -19.97 -3.70
N SER A 15 -10.36 -21.00 -3.12
CA SER A 15 -8.99 -21.43 -3.38
C SER A 15 -8.97 -22.90 -3.78
N LYS A 16 -8.02 -23.27 -4.61
CA LYS A 16 -7.73 -24.66 -4.97
C LYS A 16 -6.24 -24.90 -5.02
N ILE A 17 -5.83 -26.10 -4.66
CA ILE A 17 -4.44 -26.53 -4.76
C ILE A 17 -4.22 -27.09 -6.17
N LYS A 18 -3.22 -26.56 -6.88
CA LYS A 18 -2.78 -27.06 -8.20
C LYS A 18 -1.28 -27.38 -8.11
N GLY A 19 -0.97 -28.66 -7.92
CA GLY A 19 0.39 -29.11 -7.59
C GLY A 19 0.78 -28.64 -6.19
N SER A 20 1.93 -27.96 -6.05
CA SER A 20 2.36 -27.35 -4.79
C SER A 20 1.85 -25.92 -4.57
N ASN A 21 1.10 -25.35 -5.52
CA ASN A 21 0.68 -23.95 -5.47
C ASN A 21 -0.81 -23.80 -5.14
N VAL A 22 -1.15 -22.83 -4.29
CA VAL A 22 -2.54 -22.39 -4.10
C VAL A 22 -2.90 -21.37 -5.19
N VAL A 23 -4.02 -21.62 -5.85
CA VAL A 23 -4.60 -20.76 -6.87
C VAL A 23 -5.97 -20.28 -6.39
N TYR A 24 -6.16 -18.98 -6.39
CA TYR A 24 -7.38 -18.31 -5.96
C TYR A 24 -8.27 -18.01 -7.16
N GLN A 25 -9.57 -18.18 -6.98
CA GLN A 25 -10.58 -17.69 -7.90
C GLN A 25 -11.01 -16.30 -7.44
N VAL A 26 -10.65 -15.29 -8.22
CA VAL A 26 -10.90 -13.87 -7.90
C VAL A 26 -11.96 -13.33 -8.87
N VAL A 27 -12.97 -12.64 -8.35
CA VAL A 27 -14.01 -11.99 -9.17
C VAL A 27 -13.84 -10.49 -9.12
N ASP A 28 -13.74 -9.84 -10.28
CA ASP A 28 -13.62 -8.38 -10.35
C ASP A 28 -14.98 -7.68 -10.28
N ALA A 29 -14.95 -6.34 -10.27
CA ALA A 29 -16.16 -5.52 -10.21
C ALA A 29 -17.11 -5.70 -11.42
N ALA A 30 -16.61 -6.23 -12.55
CA ALA A 30 -17.42 -6.54 -13.73
C ALA A 30 -18.01 -7.96 -13.68
N GLY A 31 -17.74 -8.73 -12.62
CA GLY A 31 -18.15 -10.13 -12.49
C GLY A 31 -17.27 -11.12 -13.25
N SER A 32 -16.14 -10.67 -13.82
CA SER A 32 -15.23 -11.57 -14.53
C SER A 32 -14.41 -12.39 -13.54
N LYS A 33 -14.28 -13.68 -13.82
CA LYS A 33 -13.59 -14.63 -12.96
C LYS A 33 -12.15 -14.85 -13.42
N HIS A 34 -11.19 -14.60 -12.53
CA HIS A 34 -9.75 -14.70 -12.76
C HIS A 34 -9.12 -15.78 -11.89
N SER A 35 -8.20 -16.57 -12.45
CA SER A 35 -7.45 -17.57 -11.70
C SER A 35 -6.06 -17.02 -11.35
N VAL A 36 -5.81 -16.72 -10.08
CA VAL A 36 -4.64 -15.98 -9.61
C VAL A 36 -3.81 -16.84 -8.67
N ALA A 37 -2.54 -17.08 -9.00
CA ALA A 37 -1.63 -17.79 -8.10
C ALA A 37 -1.27 -16.90 -6.90
N SER A 38 -1.05 -17.52 -5.72
CA SER A 38 -0.68 -16.83 -4.47
C SER A 38 0.40 -15.73 -4.65
N LYS A 39 1.46 -16.03 -5.39
CA LYS A 39 2.57 -15.09 -5.65
C LYS A 39 2.20 -13.81 -6.42
N TYR A 40 1.03 -13.77 -7.05
CA TYR A 40 0.53 -12.60 -7.79
C TYR A 40 -0.50 -11.80 -6.98
N LEU A 41 -0.84 -12.22 -5.77
CA LEU A 41 -1.64 -11.41 -4.87
C LEU A 41 -0.74 -10.36 -4.21
N HIS A 42 -1.17 -9.10 -4.29
CA HIS A 42 -0.43 -7.98 -3.70
C HIS A 42 -0.82 -7.75 -2.24
N CYS A 43 -2.12 -7.75 -1.95
CA CYS A 43 -2.67 -7.70 -0.61
C CYS A 43 -4.01 -8.43 -0.62
N ALA A 44 -4.42 -8.97 0.51
CA ALA A 44 -5.76 -9.49 0.72
C ALA A 44 -6.21 -9.16 2.14
N PHE A 45 -7.47 -8.78 2.28
CA PHE A 45 -8.07 -8.43 3.55
C PHE A 45 -9.22 -9.38 3.85
N PRO A 46 -9.51 -9.67 5.12
CA PRO A 46 -10.70 -10.41 5.48
C PRO A 46 -11.95 -9.69 4.98
N ALA A 47 -12.99 -10.45 4.65
CA ALA A 47 -14.29 -9.85 4.33
C ALA A 47 -14.81 -9.08 5.56
N SER A 48 -15.26 -7.84 5.36
CA SER A 48 -15.84 -7.08 6.46
C SER A 48 -17.07 -7.83 7.01
N PRO A 49 -17.18 -8.02 8.34
CA PRO A 49 -18.32 -8.70 8.95
C PRO A 49 -19.64 -7.97 8.71
N MET A 50 -19.60 -6.68 8.34
CA MET A 50 -20.77 -5.87 8.01
C MET A 50 -21.25 -6.07 6.57
N THR A 51 -20.49 -6.77 5.73
CA THR A 51 -20.88 -7.06 4.35
C THR A 51 -22.08 -7.99 4.34
N LYS A 52 -23.21 -7.53 3.79
CA LYS A 52 -24.41 -8.36 3.73
C LYS A 52 -24.18 -9.59 2.84
N PRO A 53 -24.73 -10.75 3.17
CA PRO A 53 -24.75 -11.88 2.25
C PRO A 53 -25.34 -11.47 0.90
N ASN A 54 -24.77 -11.97 -0.20
CA ASN A 54 -25.18 -11.66 -1.58
C ASN A 54 -25.00 -10.20 -2.03
N THR A 55 -24.22 -9.39 -1.31
CA THR A 55 -23.84 -8.06 -1.80
C THR A 55 -23.08 -8.22 -3.13
N PRO A 56 -23.47 -7.49 -4.20
CA PRO A 56 -22.77 -7.56 -5.48
C PRO A 56 -21.28 -7.23 -5.34
N THR A 57 -20.43 -7.96 -6.07
CA THR A 57 -18.97 -7.74 -6.06
C THR A 57 -18.59 -6.30 -6.38
N SER A 58 -19.33 -5.64 -7.29
CA SER A 58 -19.15 -4.23 -7.62
C SER A 58 -19.37 -3.30 -6.42
N GLU A 59 -20.37 -3.57 -5.59
CA GLU A 59 -20.67 -2.78 -4.38
C GLU A 59 -19.60 -3.02 -3.29
N VAL A 60 -19.17 -4.27 -3.11
CA VAL A 60 -18.08 -4.61 -2.18
C VAL A 60 -16.79 -3.89 -2.55
N LEU A 61 -16.47 -3.84 -3.86
CA LEU A 61 -15.22 -3.26 -4.35
C LEU A 61 -15.27 -1.75 -4.56
N ALA A 62 -16.46 -1.13 -4.63
CA ALA A 62 -16.62 0.31 -4.87
C ALA A 62 -15.74 1.20 -3.97
N PRO A 63 -15.70 1.02 -2.63
CA PRO A 63 -14.86 1.85 -1.77
C PRO A 63 -13.36 1.61 -2.01
N TYR A 64 -12.94 0.37 -2.27
CA TYR A 64 -11.55 0.07 -2.64
C TYR A 64 -11.15 0.68 -3.97
N VAL A 65 -12.06 0.70 -4.95
CA VAL A 65 -11.84 1.35 -6.24
C VAL A 65 -11.71 2.87 -6.07
N SER A 66 -12.46 3.47 -5.14
CA SER A 66 -12.31 4.89 -4.78
C SER A 66 -10.90 5.17 -4.26
N VAL A 67 -10.45 4.40 -3.27
CA VAL A 67 -9.06 4.48 -2.76
C VAL A 67 -8.04 4.20 -3.85
N ALA A 68 -8.34 3.27 -4.76
CA ALA A 68 -7.42 2.91 -5.83
C ALA A 68 -7.17 4.07 -6.81
N ARG A 69 -8.10 5.02 -6.91
CA ARG A 69 -8.01 6.20 -7.79
C ARG A 69 -7.31 7.38 -7.14
N CYS A 70 -7.16 7.39 -5.81
CA CYS A 70 -6.42 8.43 -5.10
C CYS A 70 -4.95 8.43 -5.55
N LYS A 71 -4.40 9.62 -5.77
CA LYS A 71 -2.95 9.85 -5.85
C LYS A 71 -2.31 9.64 -4.47
N SER A 72 -1.00 9.45 -4.44
CA SER A 72 -0.25 9.26 -3.19
C SER A 72 -0.51 10.37 -2.17
N THR A 73 -0.61 11.62 -2.63
CA THR A 73 -0.92 12.81 -1.82
C THR A 73 -2.38 12.90 -1.35
N GLU A 74 -3.27 12.07 -1.89
CA GLU A 74 -4.71 12.07 -1.56
C GLU A 74 -5.07 10.90 -0.61
N LEU A 75 -4.08 10.12 -0.17
CA LEU A 75 -4.28 8.98 0.73
C LEU A 75 -4.41 9.38 2.21
N GLY A 76 -4.61 10.66 2.49
CA GLY A 76 -4.96 11.16 3.82
C GLY A 76 -3.80 11.27 4.81
N ILE A 77 -2.57 11.02 4.36
CA ILE A 77 -1.36 11.28 5.15
C ILE A 77 -0.45 12.21 4.34
N ASP A 78 -0.18 13.38 4.92
CA ASP A 78 0.73 14.35 4.34
C ASP A 78 2.19 13.89 4.45
N LEU A 79 2.99 14.24 3.45
CA LEU A 79 4.39 13.83 3.38
C LEU A 79 5.21 14.38 4.55
N GLU A 80 4.92 15.60 4.98
CA GLU A 80 5.55 16.25 6.14
C GLU A 80 5.27 15.48 7.43
N MET A 81 4.06 14.92 7.58
CA MET A 81 3.70 14.09 8.74
C MET A 81 4.43 12.75 8.73
N LEU A 82 4.59 12.13 7.57
CA LEU A 82 5.40 10.91 7.42
C LEU A 82 6.86 11.16 7.75
N ASP A 83 7.39 12.29 7.30
CA ASP A 83 8.77 12.66 7.55
C ASP A 83 9.02 12.89 9.03
N LEU A 84 8.21 13.74 9.65
CA LEU A 84 8.30 14.04 11.08
C LEU A 84 8.14 12.78 11.94
N ALA A 85 7.13 11.94 11.65
CA ALA A 85 6.90 10.72 12.39
C ALA A 85 8.06 9.74 12.26
N TRP A 86 8.65 9.61 11.06
CA TRP A 86 9.82 8.78 10.84
C TRP A 86 11.03 9.33 11.60
N GLU A 87 11.29 10.64 11.55
CA GLU A 87 12.43 11.29 12.21
C GLU A 87 12.36 11.14 13.74
N VAL A 88 11.22 11.50 14.34
CA VAL A 88 11.01 11.41 15.79
C VAL A 88 11.18 9.97 16.28
N LEU A 89 10.53 9.00 15.64
CA LEU A 89 10.62 7.60 16.07
C LEU A 89 12.01 6.99 15.79
N ALA A 90 12.70 7.41 14.73
CA ALA A 90 14.05 6.95 14.46
C ALA A 90 15.07 7.48 15.47
N GLU A 91 14.85 8.68 16.03
CA GLU A 91 15.72 9.29 17.03
C GLU A 91 15.38 8.83 18.46
N GLU A 92 14.11 8.92 18.85
CA GLU A 92 13.67 8.71 20.23
C GLU A 92 13.40 7.24 20.55
N GLU A 93 12.89 6.48 19.59
CA GLU A 93 12.48 5.08 19.79
C GLU A 93 12.98 4.10 18.71
N PRO A 94 14.29 4.06 18.40
CA PRO A 94 14.83 3.26 17.29
C PRO A 94 14.55 1.74 17.43
N ALA A 95 14.29 1.26 18.65
CA ALA A 95 13.96 -0.14 18.92
C ALA A 95 12.50 -0.51 18.60
N SER A 96 11.56 0.46 18.60
CA SER A 96 10.14 0.26 18.27
C SER A 96 9.80 0.69 16.84
N LEU A 97 10.77 1.28 16.13
CA LEU A 97 10.62 1.78 14.76
C LEU A 97 10.08 0.69 13.81
N SER A 98 8.82 0.85 13.42
CA SER A 98 8.09 -0.04 12.52
C SER A 98 7.11 0.77 11.65
N SER A 99 6.63 0.19 10.55
CA SER A 99 5.59 0.86 9.74
C SER A 99 4.33 1.14 10.55
N THR A 100 3.96 0.22 11.44
CA THR A 100 2.83 0.39 12.34
C THR A 100 3.04 1.53 13.32
N ALA A 101 4.22 1.63 13.96
CA ALA A 101 4.52 2.72 14.88
C ALA A 101 4.47 4.09 14.19
N ILE A 102 5.05 4.21 12.98
CA ILE A 102 5.03 5.46 12.22
C ILE A 102 3.60 5.84 11.81
N VAL A 103 2.81 4.90 11.28
CA VAL A 103 1.42 5.17 10.92
C VAL A 103 0.58 5.53 12.15
N SER A 104 0.78 4.83 13.27
CA SER A 104 0.10 5.09 14.54
C SER A 104 0.41 6.48 15.11
N TYR A 105 1.64 6.95 14.94
CA TYR A 105 2.05 8.27 15.40
C TYR A 105 1.30 9.39 14.67
N ILE A 106 1.02 9.17 13.38
CA ILE A 106 0.26 10.12 12.55
C ILE A 106 -1.23 10.04 12.89
N ASP A 107 -1.79 8.83 12.88
CA ASP A 107 -3.18 8.55 13.22
C ASP A 107 -3.33 7.10 13.69
N GLU A 108 -3.59 6.94 15.00
CA GLU A 108 -3.78 5.63 15.64
C GLU A 108 -4.94 4.83 15.01
N SER A 109 -5.98 5.51 14.48
CA SER A 109 -7.13 4.85 13.86
C SER A 109 -6.76 4.09 12.58
N LEU A 110 -5.62 4.42 11.95
CA LEU A 110 -5.14 3.76 10.75
C LEU A 110 -4.50 2.39 11.03
N VAL A 111 -4.07 2.13 12.27
CA VAL A 111 -3.54 0.82 12.67
C VAL A 111 -4.65 -0.21 12.83
N GLU A 112 -5.77 0.23 13.41
CA GLU A 112 -6.97 -0.57 13.61
C GLU A 112 -7.92 -0.52 12.40
N ALA A 113 -7.47 0.08 11.30
CA ALA A 113 -8.28 0.24 10.10
C ALA A 113 -8.66 -1.11 9.49
N GLU A 114 -9.95 -1.28 9.21
CA GLU A 114 -10.48 -2.44 8.49
C GLU A 114 -10.91 -2.07 7.07
N GLY A 115 -10.89 -3.07 6.19
CA GLY A 115 -11.52 -2.97 4.88
C GLY A 115 -10.87 -1.91 3.96
N PRO A 116 -11.63 -0.94 3.42
CA PRO A 116 -11.09 0.07 2.49
C PRO A 116 -10.00 0.95 3.11
N GLU A 117 -10.09 1.26 4.40
CA GLU A 117 -9.09 2.09 5.07
C GLU A 117 -7.77 1.33 5.27
N GLN A 118 -7.85 0.02 5.57
CA GLN A 118 -6.67 -0.86 5.56
C GLN A 118 -5.99 -0.88 4.18
N TYR A 119 -6.77 -0.88 3.10
CA TYR A 119 -6.25 -0.78 1.74
C TYR A 119 -5.62 0.60 1.45
N ARG A 120 -6.15 1.68 2.03
CA ARG A 120 -5.56 3.03 1.94
C ARG A 120 -4.17 3.05 2.56
N VAL A 121 -4.01 2.46 3.75
CA VAL A 121 -2.69 2.33 4.41
C VAL A 121 -1.73 1.51 3.56
N PHE A 122 -2.17 0.35 3.03
CA PHE A 122 -1.36 -0.44 2.09
C PHE A 122 -0.93 0.39 0.87
N ARG A 123 -1.85 1.16 0.29
CA ARG A 123 -1.58 2.05 -0.84
C ARG A 123 -0.59 3.14 -0.50
N LEU A 124 -0.63 3.68 0.71
CA LEU A 124 0.34 4.68 1.17
C LEU A 124 1.73 4.07 1.29
N LEU A 125 1.85 2.95 2.00
CA LEU A 125 3.14 2.26 2.25
C LEU A 125 3.81 1.78 0.95
N THR A 126 3.03 1.49 -0.09
CA THR A 126 3.52 1.05 -1.41
C THR A 126 3.65 2.17 -2.44
N SER A 127 3.13 3.36 -2.14
CA SER A 127 3.23 4.53 -3.02
C SER A 127 4.66 5.03 -3.14
N ASP A 128 4.94 5.85 -4.14
CA ASP A 128 6.27 6.44 -4.30
C ASP A 128 6.66 7.32 -3.08
N LEU A 129 5.68 7.95 -2.41
CA LEU A 129 5.89 8.69 -1.16
C LEU A 129 6.24 7.76 0.01
N GLY A 130 5.48 6.68 0.19
CA GLY A 130 5.77 5.68 1.23
C GLY A 130 7.12 5.01 1.00
N GLN A 131 7.50 4.79 -0.25
CA GLN A 131 8.80 4.22 -0.60
C GLN A 131 9.98 5.12 -0.22
N ILE A 132 9.79 6.40 0.13
CA ILE A 132 10.86 7.24 0.68
C ILE A 132 11.28 6.73 2.06
N PHE A 133 10.31 6.32 2.88
CA PHE A 133 10.50 5.95 4.29
C PHE A 133 10.51 4.45 4.54
N PHE A 134 9.89 3.68 3.65
CA PHE A 134 9.70 2.24 3.84
C PHE A 134 10.38 1.44 2.73
N SER A 135 10.88 0.27 3.11
CA SER A 135 11.25 -0.79 2.19
C SER A 135 10.24 -1.93 2.32
N THR A 136 9.85 -2.50 1.19
CA THR A 136 8.99 -3.69 1.19
C THR A 136 9.86 -4.89 1.52
N LEU A 137 9.57 -5.60 2.61
CA LEU A 137 10.22 -6.88 2.88
C LEU A 137 9.68 -7.93 1.91
N HIS A 138 10.51 -8.90 1.54
CA HIS A 138 10.03 -10.07 0.80
C HIS A 138 9.02 -10.80 1.66
N ALA A 139 7.74 -10.58 1.35
CA ALA A 139 6.66 -11.24 2.06
C ALA A 139 6.71 -12.74 1.73
N HIS A 140 6.69 -13.57 2.77
CA HIS A 140 6.57 -15.02 2.61
C HIS A 140 5.20 -15.41 2.02
N ASP A 141 4.20 -14.55 2.17
CA ASP A 141 2.89 -14.64 1.51
C ASP A 141 2.26 -13.25 1.30
N TYR A 142 1.14 -13.20 0.58
CA TYR A 142 0.41 -11.96 0.28
C TYR A 142 -0.43 -11.43 1.45
N MET A 143 -0.49 -12.16 2.56
CA MET A 143 -1.24 -11.77 3.77
C MET A 143 -0.34 -11.03 4.77
N HIS A 144 0.97 -11.24 4.72
CA HIS A 144 1.95 -10.67 5.64
C HIS A 144 2.99 -9.82 4.91
N ARG A 145 2.56 -8.89 4.03
CA ARG A 145 3.51 -7.88 3.50
C ARG A 145 3.95 -6.96 4.62
N GLU A 146 5.12 -7.24 5.16
CA GLU A 146 5.78 -6.39 6.14
C GLU A 146 6.52 -5.24 5.44
N TYR A 147 6.35 -4.04 5.97
CA TYR A 147 7.06 -2.85 5.55
C TYR A 147 8.04 -2.48 6.65
N LYS A 148 9.32 -2.42 6.30
CA LYS A 148 10.35 -2.02 7.25
C LYS A 148 10.72 -0.56 7.01
N PRO A 149 10.74 0.28 8.06
CA PRO A 149 11.31 1.61 7.98
C PRO A 149 12.76 1.53 7.48
N LYS A 150 13.09 2.40 6.54
CA LYS A 150 14.45 2.57 6.03
C LYS A 150 15.34 3.16 7.11
N SER A 151 16.65 2.96 6.97
CA SER A 151 17.63 3.66 7.81
C SER A 151 17.74 5.13 7.42
N ALA A 152 18.26 5.97 8.30
CA ALA A 152 18.48 7.41 8.03
C ALA A 152 19.23 7.66 6.72
N MET A 153 20.30 6.91 6.46
CA MET A 153 21.06 7.01 5.21
C MET A 153 20.21 6.65 3.98
N ALA A 154 19.36 5.63 4.08
CA ALA A 154 18.50 5.21 2.98
C ALA A 154 17.32 6.17 2.76
N VAL A 155 16.78 6.76 3.83
CA VAL A 155 15.77 7.82 3.73
C VAL A 155 16.36 9.06 3.06
N ALA A 156 17.53 9.53 3.50
CA ALA A 156 18.21 10.67 2.89
C ALA A 156 18.46 10.47 1.38
N ALA A 157 18.97 9.30 0.98
CA ALA A 157 19.16 8.97 -0.43
C ALA A 157 17.82 8.91 -1.20
N SER A 158 16.74 8.44 -0.56
CA SER A 158 15.41 8.38 -1.20
C SER A 158 14.78 9.76 -1.34
N LYS A 159 14.96 10.64 -0.33
CA LYS A 159 14.55 12.06 -0.37
C LYS A 159 15.26 12.79 -1.53
N GLU A 160 16.58 12.62 -1.65
CA GLU A 160 17.36 13.21 -2.75
C GLU A 160 16.89 12.71 -4.12
N SER A 161 16.75 11.39 -4.28
CA SER A 161 16.26 10.79 -5.54
C SER A 161 14.84 11.25 -5.89
N TRP A 162 13.98 11.43 -4.89
CA TRP A 162 12.63 11.96 -5.07
C TRP A 162 12.67 13.42 -5.55
N CYS A 163 13.46 14.27 -4.90
CA CYS A 163 13.59 15.67 -5.33
C CYS A 163 14.15 15.81 -6.75
N GLN A 164 15.11 14.97 -7.13
CA GLN A 164 15.65 14.93 -8.49
C GLN A 164 14.57 14.54 -9.51
N SER A 165 13.77 13.51 -9.23
CA SER A 165 12.72 13.06 -10.16
C SER A 165 11.59 14.09 -10.32
N VAL A 166 11.22 14.81 -9.24
CA VAL A 166 10.24 15.89 -9.30
C VAL A 166 10.80 17.09 -10.08
N ALA A 167 12.08 17.43 -9.90
CA ALA A 167 12.73 18.50 -10.64
C ALA A 167 12.86 18.21 -12.15
N GLU A 168 13.14 16.96 -12.53
CA GLU A 168 13.22 16.51 -13.93
C GLU A 168 11.84 16.44 -14.61
N GLY A 169 10.77 16.24 -13.84
CA GLY A 169 9.39 16.16 -14.34
C GLY A 169 8.70 17.52 -14.54
N LEU A 170 9.29 18.62 -14.08
CA LEU A 170 8.74 19.97 -14.18
C LEU A 170 9.45 20.76 -15.28
N ASP A 171 8.77 20.97 -16.42
CA ASP A 171 9.24 21.80 -17.55
C ASP A 171 9.31 23.30 -17.20
N THR A 172 8.93 23.67 -15.97
CA THR A 172 8.92 25.05 -15.47
C THR A 172 9.31 25.12 -13.99
N GLY A 173 10.60 25.32 -13.72
CA GLY A 173 11.10 25.79 -12.43
C GLY A 173 11.11 24.75 -11.31
N SER A 174 11.99 24.99 -10.35
CA SER A 174 12.24 24.18 -9.15
C SER A 174 10.97 23.55 -8.53
N PRO A 175 11.07 22.33 -7.97
CA PRO A 175 9.95 21.71 -7.27
C PRO A 175 9.37 22.66 -6.22
N GLU A 176 8.04 22.78 -6.17
CA GLU A 176 7.32 23.65 -5.21
C GLU A 176 7.64 23.28 -3.75
N TRP A 177 8.13 22.05 -3.53
CA TRP A 177 8.62 21.57 -2.25
C TRP A 177 9.64 20.42 -2.44
N CYS A 178 10.73 20.44 -1.68
CA CYS A 178 11.71 19.35 -1.58
C CYS A 178 12.16 19.25 -0.12
N PHE A 179 12.54 18.04 0.30
CA PHE A 179 13.16 17.82 1.61
C PHE A 179 14.45 18.66 1.71
N VAL A 180 14.51 19.59 2.67
CA VAL A 180 15.67 20.47 2.93
C VAL A 180 16.67 19.78 3.84
#